data_AF-A0A2V5RE77-F1
#
_entry.id   AF-A0A2V5RE77-F1
#
_cell.length_a   1.000
_cell.length_b   1.000
_cell.length_c   1.000
_cell.angle_alpha   90.00
_cell.angle_beta   90.00
_cell.angle_gamma   90.00
#
_symmetry.space_group_name_H-M   'P 1'
#
loop_
_entity.id
_entity.type
_entity.pdbx_description
1 polymer ?
#
loop_
_entity_poly.entity_id
_entity_poly.type
_entity_poly.pdbx_seq_one_letter_code
_entity_poly.pdbx_strand_id
1 'polypeptide(L)'
;MFNEIRVALRALLKTPGFTAIAIATLALAIGANSAVVSLVNALVVRPLPYHEPSNLVLLWDQFKGLGLERIPLSTPEYVDLEKYFHSCTQIAAFDYRSFNLGGGDTPERISGAVVSPALFPMLGINPIVGRAFAQEEQGEGHDDVVVISERLWKRRFNSDPYLIGKSLLLNGRNYTVIGVMPASFEFPIPLFGIQGNQFGTRVDLWTPIAFTKNELKDRGDRNYSVIARLPGRVSLQQAQVELDSLIANWYRQYPDNYKPETGFRTRIYPF
;
A
#
# COMPACT_ATOMS: atom_id res chain seq x y z
N MET A 1 1.71 -35.23 46.16
CA MET A 1 1.22 -34.56 44.94
C MET A 1 -0.32 -34.56 44.82
N PHE A 2 -1.00 -35.69 44.60
CA PHE A 2 -2.47 -35.69 44.46
C PHE A 2 -3.24 -35.22 45.70
N ASN A 3 -2.76 -35.54 46.91
CA ASN A 3 -3.36 -35.04 48.14
C ASN A 3 -3.22 -33.52 48.31
N GLU A 4 -2.14 -32.92 47.82
CA GLU A 4 -1.92 -31.48 47.94
C GLU A 4 -2.82 -30.67 47.01
N ILE A 5 -3.01 -31.15 45.77
CA ILE A 5 -3.99 -30.58 44.83
C ILE A 5 -5.40 -30.63 45.43
N ARG A 6 -5.77 -31.73 46.09
CA ARG A 6 -7.09 -31.92 46.71
C ARG A 6 -7.32 -30.96 47.89
N VAL A 7 -6.28 -30.72 48.69
CA VAL A 7 -6.32 -29.78 49.81
C VAL A 7 -6.43 -28.34 49.31
N ALA A 8 -5.65 -27.95 48.30
CA ALA A 8 -5.72 -26.63 47.67
C ALA A 8 -7.10 -26.35 47.05
N LEU A 9 -7.70 -27.33 46.36
CA LEU A 9 -9.03 -27.19 45.76
C LEU A 9 -10.12 -26.95 46.84
N ARG A 10 -10.03 -27.67 47.97
CA ARG A 10 -10.93 -27.45 49.11
C ARG A 10 -10.75 -26.07 49.74
N ALA A 11 -9.54 -25.53 49.77
CA ALA A 11 -9.28 -24.19 50.28
C ALA A 11 -9.91 -23.12 49.37
N LEU A 12 -9.79 -23.26 48.05
CA LEU A 12 -10.42 -22.37 47.06
C LEU A 12 -11.95 -22.38 47.14
N LEU A 13 -12.56 -23.54 47.36
CA LEU A 13 -14.02 -23.66 47.52
C LEU A 13 -14.56 -23.05 48.83
N LYS A 14 -13.69 -22.85 49.84
CA LYS A 14 -14.09 -22.25 51.13
C LYS A 14 -14.12 -20.71 51.09
N THR A 15 -13.48 -20.07 50.13
CA THR A 15 -13.41 -18.60 50.00
C THR A 15 -13.86 -18.13 48.61
N PRO A 16 -15.12 -18.41 48.21
CA PRO A 16 -15.58 -18.27 46.83
C PRO A 16 -15.46 -16.84 46.27
N GLY A 17 -15.65 -15.80 47.10
CA GLY A 17 -15.52 -14.40 46.66
C GLY A 17 -14.09 -14.02 46.28
N PHE A 18 -13.11 -14.36 47.13
CA PHE A 18 -11.70 -14.09 46.86
C PHE A 18 -11.21 -14.91 45.66
N THR A 19 -11.57 -16.19 45.61
CA THR A 19 -11.23 -17.07 44.48
C THR A 19 -11.83 -16.56 43.17
N ALA A 20 -13.08 -16.09 43.16
CA ALA A 20 -13.70 -15.51 41.97
C ALA A 20 -12.96 -14.27 41.46
N ILE A 21 -12.59 -13.35 42.36
CA ILE A 21 -11.83 -12.14 42.01
C ILE A 21 -10.44 -12.51 41.48
N ALA A 22 -9.73 -13.44 42.12
CA ALA A 22 -8.42 -13.91 41.68
C ALA A 22 -8.49 -14.56 40.28
N ILE A 23 -9.46 -15.43 40.04
CA ILE A 23 -9.69 -16.06 38.73
C ILE A 23 -10.02 -15.00 37.67
N ALA A 24 -10.91 -14.06 37.97
CA ALA A 24 -11.29 -12.99 37.04
C ALA A 24 -10.09 -12.10 36.67
N THR A 25 -9.25 -11.77 37.66
CA THR A 25 -8.05 -10.95 37.46
C THR A 25 -7.02 -11.68 36.60
N LEU A 26 -6.76 -12.96 36.89
CA LEU A 26 -5.88 -13.82 36.09
C LEU A 26 -6.42 -14.00 34.66
N ALA A 27 -7.72 -14.28 34.50
CA ALA A 27 -8.35 -14.44 33.20
C ALA A 27 -8.27 -13.16 32.37
N LEU A 28 -8.50 -11.99 32.99
CA LEU A 28 -8.40 -10.70 32.31
C LEU A 28 -6.96 -10.40 31.90
N ALA A 29 -5.98 -10.61 32.78
CA ALA A 29 -4.57 -10.38 32.47
C ALA A 29 -4.06 -11.30 31.35
N ILE A 30 -4.38 -12.59 31.42
CA ILE A 30 -4.01 -13.57 30.39
C ILE A 30 -4.73 -13.26 29.07
N GLY A 31 -6.03 -12.96 29.13
CA GLY A 31 -6.85 -12.64 27.96
C GLY A 31 -6.38 -11.37 27.26
N ALA A 32 -6.10 -10.30 28.00
CA ALA A 32 -5.59 -9.04 27.45
C ALA A 32 -4.22 -9.23 26.79
N ASN A 33 -3.27 -9.88 27.47
CA ASN A 33 -1.96 -10.15 26.88
C ASN A 33 -2.06 -11.04 25.65
N SER A 34 -2.90 -12.07 25.68
CA SER A 34 -3.10 -12.97 24.53
C SER A 34 -3.76 -12.24 23.35
N ALA A 35 -4.70 -11.32 23.60
CA ALA A 35 -5.33 -10.50 22.57
C ALA A 35 -4.32 -9.55 21.90
N VAL A 36 -3.47 -8.88 22.70
CA VAL A 36 -2.41 -8.00 22.19
C VAL A 36 -1.41 -8.80 21.35
N VAL A 37 -0.91 -9.93 21.87
CA VAL A 37 0.03 -10.79 21.13
C VAL A 37 -0.61 -11.35 19.86
N SER A 38 -1.89 -11.75 19.90
CA SER A 38 -2.60 -12.23 18.72
C SER A 38 -2.79 -11.14 17.66
N LEU A 39 -3.10 -9.91 18.08
CA LEU A 39 -3.21 -8.76 17.18
C LEU A 39 -1.85 -8.44 16.54
N VAL A 40 -0.78 -8.38 17.34
CA VAL A 40 0.58 -8.17 16.83
C VAL A 40 0.96 -9.29 15.87
N ASN A 41 0.72 -10.55 16.22
CA ASN A 41 1.04 -11.69 15.37
C ASN A 41 0.22 -11.66 14.05
N ALA A 42 -1.04 -11.25 14.12
CA ALA A 42 -1.89 -11.09 12.93
C ALA A 42 -1.43 -9.95 12.01
N LEU A 43 -0.84 -8.89 12.57
CA LEU A 43 -0.36 -7.72 11.81
C LEU A 43 1.10 -7.82 11.36
N VAL A 44 1.95 -8.55 12.10
CA VAL A 44 3.41 -8.62 11.89
C VAL A 44 3.85 -9.91 11.17
N VAL A 45 3.13 -11.03 11.36
CA VAL A 45 3.64 -12.37 10.97
C VAL A 45 2.96 -12.94 9.72
N ARG A 46 1.99 -12.24 9.12
CA ARG A 46 1.56 -12.58 7.76
C ARG A 46 2.51 -11.93 6.77
N PRO A 47 3.44 -12.68 6.14
CA PRO A 47 4.22 -12.11 5.06
C PRO A 47 3.26 -11.58 4.02
N LEU A 48 3.51 -10.36 3.56
CA LEU A 48 2.71 -9.80 2.48
C LEU A 48 2.74 -10.79 1.32
N PRO A 49 1.60 -11.08 0.68
CA PRO A 49 1.50 -12.08 -0.38
C PRO A 49 2.08 -11.53 -1.70
N TYR A 50 3.24 -10.87 -1.62
CA TYR A 50 4.00 -10.34 -2.73
C TYR A 50 5.23 -11.21 -2.92
N HIS A 51 5.75 -11.24 -4.14
CA HIS A 51 7.01 -11.93 -4.42
C HIS A 51 8.17 -11.23 -3.69
N GLU A 52 8.95 -11.99 -2.91
CA GLU A 52 10.10 -11.49 -2.13
C GLU A 52 9.83 -10.15 -1.41
N PRO A 53 8.93 -10.10 -0.42
CA PRO A 53 8.48 -8.85 0.18
C PRO A 53 9.58 -8.15 1.00
N SER A 54 10.57 -8.89 1.50
CA SER A 54 11.75 -8.34 2.20
C SER A 54 12.64 -7.45 1.32
N ASN A 55 12.50 -7.56 0.01
CA ASN A 55 13.24 -6.79 -0.98
C ASN A 55 12.49 -5.54 -1.43
N LEU A 56 11.23 -5.37 -1.01
CA LEU A 56 10.45 -4.18 -1.31
C LEU A 56 10.78 -3.09 -0.29
N VAL A 57 10.76 -1.85 -0.76
CA VAL A 57 10.91 -0.65 0.06
C VAL A 57 9.96 0.44 -0.41
N LEU A 58 9.45 1.25 0.50
CA LEU A 58 8.71 2.47 0.19
C LEU A 58 9.67 3.67 0.21
N LEU A 59 9.45 4.60 -0.71
CA LEU A 59 10.15 5.87 -0.73
C LEU A 59 9.19 6.97 -0.29
N TRP A 60 9.63 7.77 0.68
CA TRP A 60 8.90 8.93 1.16
C TRP A 60 9.80 10.13 1.26
N ASP A 61 9.27 11.29 0.89
CA ASP A 61 9.95 12.55 1.09
C ASP A 61 9.76 13.09 2.51
N GLN A 62 10.79 13.79 2.96
CA GLN A 62 10.89 14.43 4.25
C GLN A 62 11.28 15.88 4.06
N PHE A 63 10.59 16.77 4.75
CA PHE A 63 10.96 18.17 4.90
C PHE A 63 11.25 18.42 6.38
N LYS A 64 12.49 18.13 6.78
CA LYS A 64 12.90 18.20 8.19
C LYS A 64 12.75 19.59 8.79
N GLY A 65 13.00 20.63 8.00
CA GLY A 65 12.82 22.03 8.44
C GLY A 65 11.36 22.38 8.73
N LEU A 66 10.41 21.59 8.21
CA LEU A 66 8.97 21.77 8.38
C LEU A 66 8.34 20.72 9.30
N GLY A 67 9.12 19.78 9.85
CA GLY A 67 8.61 18.69 10.68
C GLY A 67 7.75 17.66 9.91
N LEU A 68 7.92 17.56 8.58
CA LEU A 68 7.18 16.62 7.74
C LEU A 68 8.05 15.42 7.39
N GLU A 69 7.61 14.20 7.74
CA GLU A 69 8.46 13.00 7.64
C GLU A 69 8.01 11.95 6.63
N ARG A 70 6.77 12.03 6.13
CA ARG A 70 6.19 11.07 5.18
C ARG A 70 5.30 11.79 4.17
N ILE A 71 5.95 12.43 3.21
CA ILE A 71 5.29 13.16 2.13
C ILE A 71 5.44 12.37 0.83
N PRO A 72 4.36 12.19 0.04
CA PRO A 72 4.49 11.56 -1.27
C PRO A 72 5.47 12.32 -2.16
N LEU A 73 5.98 11.62 -3.17
CA LEU A 73 6.84 12.20 -4.18
C LEU A 73 6.00 12.93 -5.23
N SER A 74 6.61 13.92 -5.85
CA SER A 74 6.10 14.55 -7.06
C SER A 74 6.37 13.68 -8.29
N THR A 75 5.59 13.91 -9.34
CA THR A 75 5.77 13.19 -10.61
C THR A 75 7.17 13.34 -11.21
N PRO A 76 7.79 14.54 -11.25
CA PRO A 76 9.14 14.67 -11.81
C PRO A 76 10.21 13.95 -10.98
N GLU A 77 10.01 13.86 -9.65
CA GLU A 77 10.88 13.06 -8.78
C GLU A 77 10.76 11.57 -9.08
N TYR A 78 9.55 11.03 -9.23
CA TYR A 78 9.36 9.64 -9.64
C TYR A 78 10.03 9.35 -10.99
N VAL A 79 9.83 10.21 -11.99
CA VAL A 79 10.43 10.05 -13.34
C VAL A 79 11.96 10.09 -13.28
N ASP A 80 12.53 10.98 -12.47
CA ASP A 80 13.98 11.03 -12.25
C ASP A 80 14.48 9.75 -11.55
N LEU A 81 13.78 9.26 -10.53
CA LEU A 81 14.15 8.01 -9.84
C LEU A 81 14.06 6.80 -10.78
N GLU A 82 13.01 6.72 -11.59
CA GLU A 82 12.86 5.67 -12.61
C GLU A 82 14.05 5.63 -13.57
N LYS A 83 14.64 6.79 -13.87
CA LYS A 83 15.78 6.91 -14.79
C LYS A 83 17.14 6.76 -14.12
N TYR A 84 17.31 7.26 -12.89
CA TYR A 84 18.62 7.48 -12.29
C TYR A 84 18.86 6.71 -10.98
N PHE A 85 17.84 6.05 -10.41
CA PHE A 85 18.00 5.22 -9.21
C PHE A 85 18.29 3.76 -9.58
N HIS A 86 19.57 3.45 -9.72
CA HIS A 86 20.07 2.17 -10.24
C HIS A 86 20.24 1.09 -9.15
N SER A 87 20.18 1.44 -7.86
CA SER A 87 20.17 0.46 -6.77
C SER A 87 18.93 -0.45 -6.77
N CYS A 88 17.81 -0.03 -7.37
CA CYS A 88 16.61 -0.85 -7.49
C CYS A 88 16.54 -1.57 -8.84
N THR A 89 15.96 -2.78 -8.86
CA THR A 89 15.68 -3.51 -10.11
C THR A 89 14.35 -3.12 -10.74
N GLN A 90 13.41 -2.65 -9.93
CA GLN A 90 12.08 -2.18 -10.35
C GLN A 90 11.64 -1.06 -9.42
N ILE A 91 10.88 -0.12 -9.97
CA ILE A 91 10.26 0.97 -9.25
C ILE A 91 8.86 1.20 -9.82
N ALA A 92 7.92 1.58 -8.96
CA ALA A 92 6.54 1.81 -9.35
C ALA A 92 5.95 2.94 -8.49
N ALA A 93 5.24 3.85 -9.14
CA ALA A 93 4.39 4.82 -8.49
C ALA A 93 2.98 4.26 -8.28
N PHE A 94 2.33 4.71 -7.20
CA PHE A 94 0.92 4.48 -6.95
C PHE A 94 0.32 5.59 -6.08
N ASP A 95 -0.99 5.73 -6.13
CA ASP A 95 -1.74 6.54 -5.17
C ASP A 95 -3.14 5.97 -4.94
N TYR A 96 -3.65 6.14 -3.74
CA TYR A 96 -5.02 5.78 -3.39
C TYR A 96 -6.00 6.78 -4.02
N ARG A 97 -7.07 6.26 -4.62
CA ARG A 97 -8.11 7.04 -5.26
C ARG A 97 -9.48 6.52 -4.85
N SER A 98 -10.48 7.38 -4.96
CA SER A 98 -11.87 6.95 -4.83
C SER A 98 -12.60 7.18 -6.14
N PHE A 99 -13.39 6.20 -6.55
CA PHE A 99 -14.12 6.22 -7.80
C PHE A 99 -15.61 6.07 -7.52
N ASN A 100 -16.43 6.84 -8.23
CA ASN A 100 -17.86 6.64 -8.26
C ASN A 100 -18.18 5.70 -9.43
N LEU A 101 -18.53 4.47 -9.10
CA LEU A 101 -18.99 3.47 -10.05
C LEU A 101 -20.46 3.74 -10.42
N GLY A 102 -20.68 4.05 -11.70
CA GLY A 102 -22.00 4.18 -12.31
C GLY A 102 -22.41 2.96 -13.13
N GLY A 103 -23.48 3.10 -13.93
CA GLY A 103 -23.93 2.06 -14.87
C GLY A 103 -24.97 1.07 -14.32
N GLY A 104 -25.51 1.29 -13.13
CA GLY A 104 -26.70 0.59 -12.60
C GLY A 104 -27.59 1.53 -11.80
N ASP A 105 -28.61 1.00 -11.13
CA ASP A 105 -29.68 1.80 -10.49
C ASP A 105 -29.19 2.79 -9.43
N THR A 106 -28.10 2.47 -8.72
CA THR A 106 -27.49 3.35 -7.72
C THR A 106 -25.97 3.47 -7.93
N PRO A 107 -25.42 4.69 -8.02
CA PRO A 107 -23.99 4.92 -7.97
C PRO A 107 -23.37 4.43 -6.67
N GLU A 108 -22.22 3.77 -6.75
CA GLU A 108 -21.47 3.25 -5.59
C GLU A 108 -20.09 3.91 -5.53
N ARG A 109 -19.71 4.43 -4.36
CA ARG A 109 -18.34 4.91 -4.13
C ARG A 109 -17.42 3.75 -3.78
N ILE A 110 -16.39 3.54 -4.58
CA ILE A 110 -15.45 2.43 -4.49
C ILE A 110 -14.04 2.96 -4.18
N SER A 111 -13.32 2.22 -3.34
CA SER A 111 -11.89 2.43 -3.09
C SER A 111 -11.07 1.84 -4.24
N GLY A 112 -10.24 2.68 -4.83
CA GLY A 112 -9.38 2.32 -5.95
C GLY A 112 -7.93 2.75 -5.73
N ALA A 113 -7.08 2.43 -6.69
CA ALA A 113 -5.75 3.02 -6.77
C ALA A 113 -5.38 3.31 -8.23
N VAL A 114 -4.60 4.37 -8.43
CA VAL A 114 -3.86 4.59 -9.68
C VAL A 114 -2.49 3.98 -9.49
N VAL A 115 -2.02 3.19 -10.45
CA VAL A 115 -0.75 2.46 -10.35
C VAL A 115 0.02 2.52 -11.66
N SER A 116 1.35 2.59 -11.59
CA SER A 116 2.19 2.40 -12.77
C SER A 116 2.12 0.93 -13.25
N PRO A 117 2.24 0.65 -14.57
CA PRO A 117 2.19 -0.71 -15.09
C PRO A 117 3.24 -1.66 -14.51
N ALA A 118 4.38 -1.12 -14.06
CA ALA A 118 5.44 -1.88 -13.41
C ALA A 118 5.03 -2.52 -12.07
N LEU A 119 3.94 -2.04 -11.44
CA LEU A 119 3.55 -2.47 -10.10
C LEU A 119 3.20 -3.96 -10.00
N PHE A 120 2.26 -4.46 -10.81
CA PHE A 120 1.81 -5.85 -10.67
C PHE A 120 2.90 -6.88 -10.98
N PRO A 121 3.69 -6.73 -12.08
CA PRO A 121 4.84 -7.59 -12.33
C PRO A 121 5.86 -7.52 -11.20
N MET A 122 6.13 -6.33 -10.66
CA MET A 122 7.03 -6.18 -9.52
C MET A 122 6.51 -6.94 -8.30
N LEU A 123 5.22 -6.85 -7.96
CA LEU A 123 4.66 -7.61 -6.82
C LEU A 123 4.53 -9.11 -7.09
N GLY A 124 4.78 -9.57 -8.32
CA GLY A 124 4.67 -10.96 -8.74
C GLY A 124 3.23 -11.47 -8.76
N ILE A 125 2.26 -10.56 -9.01
CA ILE A 125 0.83 -10.88 -9.01
C ILE A 125 0.28 -10.74 -10.43
N ASN A 126 -0.44 -11.77 -10.86
CA ASN A 126 -1.11 -11.81 -12.15
C ASN A 126 -2.64 -11.85 -11.97
N PRO A 127 -3.41 -11.25 -12.89
CA PRO A 127 -4.85 -11.43 -12.95
C PRO A 127 -5.23 -12.91 -13.09
N ILE A 128 -6.34 -13.32 -12.44
CA ILE A 128 -6.94 -14.64 -12.62
C ILE A 128 -7.65 -14.77 -13.97
N VAL A 129 -8.07 -13.64 -14.55
CA VAL A 129 -8.70 -13.54 -15.88
C VAL A 129 -8.21 -12.24 -16.54
N GLY A 130 -7.95 -12.27 -17.84
CA GLY A 130 -7.52 -11.10 -18.61
C GLY A 130 -6.01 -10.83 -18.48
N ARG A 131 -5.62 -9.55 -18.41
CA ARG A 131 -4.21 -9.12 -18.36
C ARG A 131 -3.97 -7.95 -17.41
N ALA A 132 -2.70 -7.74 -17.08
CA ALA A 132 -2.21 -6.55 -16.37
C ALA A 132 -2.08 -5.35 -17.34
N PHE A 133 -1.74 -4.19 -16.79
CA PHE A 133 -1.46 -2.99 -17.57
C PHE A 133 -0.21 -3.16 -18.44
N ALA A 134 -0.26 -2.64 -19.66
CA ALA A 134 0.87 -2.51 -20.56
C ALA A 134 1.58 -1.17 -20.34
N GLN A 135 2.85 -1.07 -20.74
CA GLN A 135 3.63 0.15 -20.51
C GLN A 135 3.07 1.36 -21.27
N GLU A 136 2.46 1.12 -22.43
CA GLU A 136 1.83 2.13 -23.29
C GLU A 136 0.57 2.73 -22.66
N GLU A 137 -0.01 2.06 -21.66
CA GLU A 137 -1.17 2.54 -20.90
C GLU A 137 -0.76 3.53 -19.79
N GLN A 138 0.55 3.75 -19.59
CA GLN A 138 1.10 4.80 -18.73
C GLN A 138 1.18 6.15 -19.46
N GLY A 139 0.02 6.74 -19.79
CA GLY A 139 -0.02 8.04 -20.47
C GLY A 139 -1.42 8.60 -20.65
N GLU A 140 -1.53 9.93 -20.69
CA GLU A 140 -2.81 10.61 -20.96
C GLU A 140 -3.46 10.09 -22.25
N GLY A 141 -4.72 9.66 -22.14
CA GLY A 141 -5.50 9.17 -23.29
C GLY A 141 -5.33 7.69 -23.59
N HIS A 142 -4.45 6.99 -22.88
CA HIS A 142 -4.25 5.54 -22.96
C HIS A 142 -4.59 4.81 -21.64
N ASP A 143 -5.14 5.56 -20.68
CA ASP A 143 -5.43 5.14 -19.31
C ASP A 143 -6.91 4.79 -19.07
N ASP A 144 -7.69 4.62 -20.13
CA ASP A 144 -9.11 4.22 -20.11
C ASP A 144 -9.30 2.71 -19.93
N VAL A 145 -8.41 2.07 -19.16
CA VAL A 145 -8.49 0.66 -18.80
C VAL A 145 -8.52 0.47 -17.29
N VAL A 146 -9.18 -0.59 -16.83
CA VAL A 146 -9.33 -0.89 -15.42
C VAL A 146 -9.12 -2.38 -15.16
N VAL A 147 -8.44 -2.67 -14.05
CA VAL A 147 -8.34 -4.01 -13.48
C VAL A 147 -9.17 -3.99 -12.19
N ILE A 148 -10.02 -4.98 -11.97
CA ILE A 148 -10.89 -5.03 -10.77
C ILE A 148 -10.51 -6.19 -9.85
N SER A 149 -10.91 -6.12 -8.58
CA SER A 149 -10.76 -7.23 -7.65
C SER A 149 -11.81 -8.32 -7.93
N GLU A 150 -11.48 -9.59 -7.69
CA GLU A 150 -12.45 -10.69 -7.71
C GLU A 150 -13.62 -10.44 -6.75
N ARG A 151 -13.37 -9.71 -5.65
CA ARG A 151 -14.41 -9.32 -4.67
C ARG A 151 -15.46 -8.42 -5.32
N LEU A 152 -15.02 -7.39 -6.05
CA LEU A 152 -15.90 -6.49 -6.80
C LEU A 152 -16.59 -7.24 -7.95
N TRP A 153 -15.85 -8.08 -8.68
CA TRP A 153 -16.37 -8.91 -9.75
C TRP A 153 -17.54 -9.81 -9.30
N LYS A 154 -17.38 -10.50 -8.17
CA LYS A 154 -18.44 -11.32 -7.55
C LYS A 154 -19.63 -10.48 -7.08
N ARG A 155 -19.37 -9.44 -6.29
CA ARG A 155 -20.43 -8.65 -5.64
C ARG A 155 -21.28 -7.86 -6.63
N ARG A 156 -20.65 -7.23 -7.63
CA ARG A 156 -21.32 -6.26 -8.51
C ARG A 156 -21.68 -6.83 -9.87
N PHE A 157 -20.91 -7.80 -10.37
CA PHE A 157 -21.06 -8.35 -11.72
C PHE A 157 -21.40 -9.85 -11.74
N ASN A 158 -21.74 -10.42 -10.58
CA ASN A 158 -22.14 -11.83 -10.43
C ASN A 158 -21.12 -12.83 -11.05
N SER A 159 -19.83 -12.48 -11.03
CA SER A 159 -18.75 -13.25 -11.66
C SER A 159 -18.93 -13.49 -13.18
N ASP A 160 -19.54 -12.53 -13.89
CA ASP A 160 -19.76 -12.62 -15.34
C ASP A 160 -18.42 -12.80 -16.11
N PRO A 161 -18.19 -13.94 -16.79
CA PRO A 161 -16.96 -14.18 -17.55
C PRO A 161 -16.84 -13.26 -18.78
N TYR A 162 -17.95 -12.65 -19.23
CA TYR A 162 -17.97 -11.73 -20.37
C TYR A 162 -17.71 -10.26 -20.00
N LEU A 163 -17.33 -9.98 -18.74
CA LEU A 163 -17.00 -8.63 -18.29
C LEU A 163 -15.71 -8.09 -18.93
N ILE A 164 -14.76 -8.95 -19.28
CA ILE A 164 -13.51 -8.52 -19.94
C ILE A 164 -13.84 -7.90 -21.30
N GLY A 165 -13.27 -6.73 -21.58
CA GLY A 165 -13.54 -5.92 -22.77
C GLY A 165 -14.82 -5.07 -22.68
N LYS A 166 -15.58 -5.14 -21.58
CA LYS A 166 -16.75 -4.27 -21.35
C LYS A 166 -16.34 -2.95 -20.73
N SER A 167 -17.17 -1.94 -20.96
CA SER A 167 -16.99 -0.61 -20.40
C SER A 167 -17.61 -0.49 -19.01
N LEU A 168 -16.89 0.18 -18.13
CA LEU A 168 -17.24 0.50 -16.75
C LEU A 168 -17.25 2.03 -16.62
N LEU A 169 -18.35 2.60 -16.14
CA LEU A 169 -18.45 4.04 -15.93
C LEU A 169 -17.89 4.40 -14.55
N LEU A 170 -16.72 5.04 -14.51
CA LEU A 170 -16.06 5.51 -13.28
C LEU A 170 -15.89 7.03 -13.33
N ASN A 171 -16.42 7.75 -12.34
CA ASN A 171 -16.36 9.22 -12.28
C ASN A 171 -16.86 9.92 -13.56
N GLY A 172 -17.84 9.32 -14.26
CA GLY A 172 -18.37 9.85 -15.52
C GLY A 172 -17.52 9.56 -16.77
N ARG A 173 -16.39 8.85 -16.62
CA ARG A 173 -15.54 8.38 -17.73
C ARG A 173 -15.67 6.87 -17.91
N ASN A 174 -15.63 6.42 -19.17
CA ASN A 174 -15.66 5.00 -19.51
C ASN A 174 -14.26 4.38 -19.40
N TYR A 175 -14.16 3.25 -18.72
CA TYR A 175 -12.96 2.42 -18.61
C TYR A 175 -13.24 1.02 -19.11
N THR A 176 -12.35 0.43 -19.90
CA THR A 176 -12.48 -0.95 -20.37
C THR A 176 -11.92 -1.90 -19.32
N VAL A 177 -12.71 -2.89 -18.89
CA VAL A 177 -12.24 -3.91 -17.95
C VAL A 177 -11.29 -4.85 -18.68
N ILE A 178 -10.02 -4.88 -18.29
CA ILE A 178 -8.99 -5.69 -18.97
C ILE A 178 -8.50 -6.88 -18.13
N GLY A 179 -8.82 -6.92 -16.83
CA GLY A 179 -8.41 -8.00 -15.96
C GLY A 179 -9.12 -8.04 -14.61
N VAL A 180 -9.07 -9.20 -13.98
CA VAL A 180 -9.57 -9.44 -12.62
C VAL A 180 -8.44 -9.97 -11.75
N MET A 181 -8.11 -9.28 -10.65
CA MET A 181 -7.10 -9.71 -9.68
C MET A 181 -7.68 -10.70 -8.66
N PRO A 182 -6.87 -11.65 -8.16
CA PRO A 182 -7.29 -12.59 -7.11
C PRO A 182 -7.87 -11.86 -5.88
N ALA A 183 -8.88 -12.43 -5.19
CA ALA A 183 -9.46 -11.81 -4.00
C ALA A 183 -8.47 -11.58 -2.84
N SER A 184 -7.36 -12.34 -2.82
CA SER A 184 -6.26 -12.20 -1.86
C SER A 184 -5.33 -11.02 -2.16
N PHE A 185 -5.37 -10.47 -3.37
CA PHE A 185 -4.56 -9.31 -3.73
C PHE A 185 -5.17 -8.05 -3.12
N GLU A 186 -4.33 -7.34 -2.37
CA GLU A 186 -4.66 -6.07 -1.74
C GLU A 186 -3.45 -5.16 -1.91
N PHE A 187 -3.65 -4.02 -2.57
CA PHE A 187 -2.62 -3.00 -2.73
C PHE A 187 -3.25 -1.65 -3.13
N PRO A 188 -2.78 -0.51 -2.58
CA PRO A 188 -1.98 -0.44 -1.36
C PRO A 188 -2.74 -1.00 -0.15
N ILE A 189 -2.00 -1.44 0.86
CA ILE A 189 -2.58 -1.89 2.13
C ILE A 189 -2.63 -0.71 3.13
N PRO A 190 -3.63 -0.65 4.02
CA PRO A 190 -3.75 0.42 5.02
C PRO A 190 -2.49 0.66 5.86
N LEU A 191 -1.70 -0.38 6.10
CA LEU A 191 -0.46 -0.30 6.90
C LEU A 191 0.61 0.61 6.30
N PHE A 192 0.55 0.95 5.01
CA PHE A 192 1.54 1.83 4.39
C PHE A 192 1.42 3.31 4.84
N GLY A 193 0.34 3.70 5.52
CA GLY A 193 0.21 5.08 6.00
C GLY A 193 -0.02 6.13 4.92
N ILE A 194 -0.36 5.71 3.70
CA ILE A 194 -0.74 6.60 2.59
C ILE A 194 -1.85 7.55 3.04
N GLN A 195 -1.75 8.83 2.68
CA GLN A 195 -2.73 9.87 3.03
C GLN A 195 -3.07 9.90 4.54
N GLY A 196 -2.10 9.64 5.42
CA GLY A 196 -2.28 9.73 6.88
C GLY A 196 -3.22 8.67 7.46
N ASN A 197 -3.21 7.44 6.92
CA ASN A 197 -4.10 6.33 7.31
C ASN A 197 -5.59 6.60 7.04
N GLN A 198 -5.95 7.57 6.21
CA GLN A 198 -7.35 7.92 5.94
C GLN A 198 -8.06 6.90 5.03
N PHE A 199 -7.32 5.99 4.37
CA PHE A 199 -7.91 4.87 3.62
C PHE A 199 -7.98 3.61 4.52
N GLY A 200 -9.17 3.36 5.08
CA GLY A 200 -9.44 2.20 5.94
C GLY A 200 -10.02 0.99 5.20
N THR A 201 -10.24 1.10 3.89
CA THR A 201 -10.94 0.10 3.08
C THR A 201 -10.03 -0.51 2.03
N ARG A 202 -10.26 -1.79 1.72
CA ARG A 202 -9.51 -2.50 0.70
C ARG A 202 -9.78 -1.91 -0.67
N VAL A 203 -8.73 -1.84 -1.48
CA VAL A 203 -8.84 -1.44 -2.88
C VAL A 203 -9.56 -2.53 -3.68
N ASP A 204 -10.53 -2.11 -4.49
CA ASP A 204 -11.38 -2.99 -5.30
C ASP A 204 -11.18 -2.80 -6.81
N LEU A 205 -10.45 -1.77 -7.22
CA LEU A 205 -10.08 -1.56 -8.61
C LEU A 205 -8.78 -0.76 -8.74
N TRP A 206 -8.12 -0.93 -9.87
CA TRP A 206 -6.90 -0.25 -10.24
C TRP A 206 -7.04 0.34 -11.64
N THR A 207 -6.52 1.53 -11.84
CA THR A 207 -6.35 2.15 -13.17
C THR A 207 -4.87 2.47 -13.38
N PRO A 208 -4.37 2.52 -14.62
CA PRO A 208 -2.99 2.90 -14.85
C PRO A 208 -2.80 4.40 -14.53
N ILE A 209 -1.58 4.78 -14.17
CA ILE A 209 -1.21 6.18 -14.02
C ILE A 209 -1.11 6.84 -15.40
N ALA A 210 -1.76 7.98 -15.56
CA ALA A 210 -1.52 8.91 -16.65
C ALA A 210 -1.05 10.25 -16.08
N PHE A 211 0.26 10.51 -16.12
CA PHE A 211 0.80 11.79 -15.67
C PHE A 211 0.40 12.89 -16.63
N THR A 212 -0.20 13.95 -16.09
CA THR A 212 -0.54 15.13 -16.87
C THR A 212 0.71 15.95 -17.23
N LYS A 213 0.61 16.76 -18.28
CA LYS A 213 1.70 17.68 -18.66
C LYS A 213 2.07 18.67 -17.57
N ASN A 214 1.14 19.00 -16.67
CA ASN A 214 1.37 19.90 -15.55
C ASN A 214 2.11 19.16 -14.42
N GLU A 215 1.66 17.97 -14.04
CA GLU A 215 2.35 17.13 -13.05
C GLU A 215 3.80 16.84 -13.46
N LEU A 216 4.06 16.57 -14.74
CA LEU A 216 5.42 16.35 -15.26
C LEU A 216 6.38 17.55 -15.12
N LYS A 217 5.88 18.73 -14.77
CA LYS A 217 6.67 19.95 -14.59
C LYS A 217 6.67 20.46 -13.15
N ASP A 218 5.71 20.03 -12.34
CA ASP A 218 5.51 20.56 -11.00
C ASP A 218 6.11 19.64 -9.94
N ARG A 219 7.27 20.04 -9.39
CA ARG A 219 7.93 19.35 -8.26
C ARG A 219 7.33 19.69 -6.89
N GLY A 220 6.38 20.63 -6.86
CA GLY A 220 5.61 20.99 -5.67
C GLY A 220 4.37 20.11 -5.49
N ASP A 221 3.81 19.59 -6.59
CA ASP A 221 2.64 18.71 -6.56
C ASP A 221 3.02 17.27 -6.21
N ARG A 222 2.59 16.80 -5.03
CA ARG A 222 3.15 15.64 -4.32
C ARG A 222 2.08 14.61 -4.00
N ASN A 223 1.75 13.82 -5.01
CA ASN A 223 0.62 12.89 -4.95
C ASN A 223 1.04 11.42 -4.86
N TYR A 224 2.24 11.05 -5.32
CA TYR A 224 2.54 9.65 -5.58
C TYR A 224 3.42 9.03 -4.51
N SER A 225 2.92 7.95 -3.92
CA SER A 225 3.77 7.05 -3.15
C SER A 225 4.57 6.18 -4.10
N VAL A 226 5.81 5.90 -3.75
CA VAL A 226 6.72 5.14 -4.60
C VAL A 226 7.18 3.90 -3.86
N ILE A 227 7.14 2.77 -4.55
CA ILE A 227 7.65 1.49 -4.09
C ILE A 227 8.77 1.06 -5.03
N ALA A 228 9.83 0.50 -4.47
CA ALA A 228 10.96 -0.01 -5.23
C ALA A 228 11.34 -1.41 -4.75
N ARG A 229 11.94 -2.20 -5.63
CA ARG A 229 12.53 -3.50 -5.33
C ARG A 229 14.05 -3.38 -5.31
N LEU A 230 14.66 -3.60 -4.16
CA LEU A 230 16.11 -3.70 -4.02
C LEU A 230 16.53 -5.17 -4.19
N PRO A 231 17.55 -5.47 -5.02
CA PRO A 231 18.07 -6.82 -5.11
C PRO A 231 18.76 -7.18 -3.79
N GLY A 232 18.69 -8.43 -3.35
CA GLY A 232 19.24 -8.87 -2.04
C GLY A 232 20.75 -8.63 -1.83
N ARG A 233 21.50 -8.25 -2.89
CA ARG A 233 22.91 -7.86 -2.83
C ARG A 233 23.14 -6.38 -2.46
N VAL A 234 22.12 -5.53 -2.56
CA VAL A 234 22.20 -4.09 -2.26
C VAL A 234 21.64 -3.86 -0.87
N SER A 235 22.44 -3.25 0.01
CA SER A 235 21.98 -2.90 1.35
C SER A 235 21.12 -1.63 1.32
N LEU A 236 20.21 -1.49 2.30
CA LEU A 236 19.41 -0.26 2.47
C LEU A 236 20.30 0.99 2.57
N GLN A 237 21.45 0.87 3.23
CA GLN A 237 22.39 1.98 3.37
C GLN A 237 23.02 2.37 2.02
N GLN A 238 23.41 1.40 1.20
CA GLN A 238 23.96 1.66 -0.12
C GLN A 238 22.93 2.35 -1.03
N ALA A 239 21.70 1.84 -1.04
CA ALA A 239 20.61 2.45 -1.79
C ALA A 239 20.30 3.87 -1.31
N GLN A 240 20.34 4.12 0.00
CA GLN A 240 20.11 5.46 0.55
C GLN A 240 21.23 6.44 0.17
N VAL A 241 22.49 6.01 0.10
CA VAL A 241 23.61 6.86 -0.31
C VAL A 241 23.49 7.30 -1.78
N GLU A 242 23.05 6.41 -2.66
CA GLU A 242 22.76 6.77 -4.05
C GLU A 242 21.62 7.79 -4.13
N LEU A 243 20.53 7.53 -3.41
CA LEU A 243 19.38 8.44 -3.34
C LEU A 243 19.78 9.83 -2.82
N ASP A 244 20.58 9.89 -1.76
CA ASP A 244 21.11 11.15 -1.20
C ASP A 244 21.96 11.90 -2.23
N SER A 245 22.68 11.20 -3.10
CA SER A 245 23.48 11.80 -4.18
C SER A 245 22.60 12.39 -5.30
N LEU A 246 21.50 11.71 -5.66
CA LEU A 246 20.51 12.23 -6.61
C LEU A 246 19.82 13.49 -6.05
N ILE A 247 19.43 13.46 -4.78
CA ILE A 247 18.80 14.60 -4.10
C ILE A 247 19.76 15.80 -4.04
N ALA A 248 21.04 15.57 -3.69
CA ALA A 248 22.05 16.63 -3.68
C ALA A 248 22.20 17.29 -5.08
N ASN A 249 22.02 16.51 -6.13
CA ASN A 249 21.98 17.04 -7.49
C ASN A 249 20.70 17.85 -7.77
N TRP A 250 19.54 17.40 -7.31
CA TRP A 250 18.28 18.15 -7.43
C TRP A 250 18.31 19.53 -6.76
N TYR A 251 18.95 19.67 -5.59
CA TYR A 251 19.17 20.99 -4.95
C TYR A 251 19.91 21.98 -5.86
N ARG A 252 20.81 21.50 -6.72
CA ARG A 252 21.55 22.35 -7.66
C ARG A 252 20.77 22.61 -8.94
N GLN A 253 20.04 21.62 -9.44
CA GLN A 253 19.30 21.71 -10.70
C GLN A 253 17.97 22.46 -10.57
N TYR A 254 17.31 22.36 -9.41
CA TYR A 254 15.98 22.92 -9.17
C TYR A 254 15.97 23.74 -7.86
N PRO A 255 16.77 24.81 -7.75
CA PRO A 255 16.90 25.59 -6.53
C PRO A 255 15.59 26.28 -6.10
N ASP A 256 14.69 26.54 -7.04
CA ASP A 256 13.36 27.12 -6.75
C ASP A 256 12.43 26.12 -6.05
N ASN A 257 12.60 24.81 -6.31
CA ASN A 257 11.81 23.75 -5.71
C ASN A 257 12.42 23.23 -4.41
N TYR A 258 13.75 23.16 -4.33
CA TYR A 258 14.47 22.58 -3.20
C TYR A 258 15.37 23.62 -2.54
N LYS A 259 14.90 24.18 -1.42
CA LYS A 259 15.65 25.15 -0.63
C LYS A 259 16.31 24.48 0.58
N PRO A 260 17.60 24.71 0.87
CA PRO A 260 18.31 24.03 1.96
C PRO A 260 17.61 24.11 3.32
N GLU A 261 16.92 25.22 3.62
CA GLU A 261 16.18 25.44 4.86
C GLU A 261 14.99 24.49 5.07
N THR A 262 14.39 23.95 4.00
CA THR A 262 13.29 23.00 4.14
C THR A 262 13.79 21.62 4.57
N GLY A 263 15.09 21.36 4.40
CA GLY A 263 15.72 20.09 4.74
C GLY A 263 15.14 18.91 3.95
N PHE A 264 14.73 19.15 2.70
CA PHE A 264 14.22 18.14 1.77
C PHE A 264 15.17 16.95 1.61
N ARG A 265 14.64 15.73 1.76
CA ARG A 265 15.30 14.44 1.46
C ARG A 265 14.25 13.37 1.16
N THR A 266 14.60 12.38 0.35
CA THR A 266 13.85 11.13 0.19
C THR A 266 14.46 10.04 1.07
N ARG A 267 13.63 9.26 1.75
CA ARG A 267 14.04 8.16 2.63
C ARG A 267 13.45 6.83 2.20
N ILE A 268 14.28 5.80 2.36
CA ILE A 268 13.90 4.40 2.13
C ILE A 268 13.30 3.82 3.42
N TYR A 269 12.11 3.24 3.31
CA TYR A 269 11.40 2.55 4.38
C TYR A 269 11.24 1.07 4.01
N PRO A 270 11.85 0.14 4.75
CA PRO A 270 11.62 -1.28 4.53
C PRO A 270 10.20 -1.67 4.95
N PHE A 271 9.74 -2.79 4.40
CA PHE A 271 8.48 -3.45 4.75
C PHE A 271 8.57 -4.22 6.06
#